data_AF-A0A519YXK5-F1
#
_entry.id   AF-A0A519YXK5-F1
#
_cell.length_a   1.000
_cell.length_b   1.000
_cell.length_c   1.000
_cell.angle_alpha   90.00
_cell.angle_beta   90.00
_cell.angle_gamma   90.00
#
_symmetry.space_group_name_H-M   'P 1'
#
loop_
_entity.id
_entity.type
_entity.pdbx_description
1 polymer ?
#
loop_
_entity_poly.entity_id
_entity_poly.type
_entity_poly.pdbx_seq_one_letter_code
_entity_poly.pdbx_strand_id
1 'polypeptide(L)'
;MEKCKSPRNQNWCGSWTLDTVAGPSLIAVLRCTAPETMQYARQLAHEPARHSSPGPKNPAVFPVNKPVAPLTLLLMSSPGEHAASLETMLHGGSSEPGWVVVHGGDCCNLVHQVAACAPNQVVVLGASATALIDALKAWDGTPPCAVSGVSPAPSPDELGALLALGLTGWWPEALLSSPDLVTALALDRLRWQHGRAQAQELGQVRSQLNDRKYLDRAKGLLAQARGLDEDEAFKLLRGAAMHANLKIGDVSRSVIEAAAWAEALNRAGQLRMLSQRVVKLAAQRLAGVDAHRARRLQEDSEQRALANLEFLAALPPWRSKDGSWPAALARTHAAWATLLAVLNQRKSVSVLTQADEQATALLTQAEALVSELESASGRRALKVVNLCGRQRMLAQRLAKDALLAELLDDSARREGFAQLKSEFETALLELEMAPLSSPEIREALKAARDEWTRLLAGLRFLDKAESRLAISRASEALLEVFEGLTTLYERSLQVIMS
;
A
#
# COMPACT_ATOMS: atom_id res chain seq x y z
N MET A 1 45.74 12.98 -32.37
CA MET A 1 45.17 14.29 -32.71
C MET A 1 43.66 14.15 -32.67
N GLU A 2 43.03 14.57 -31.58
CA GLU A 2 41.64 15.05 -31.51
C GLU A 2 41.46 15.69 -30.12
N LYS A 3 41.12 16.99 -30.11
CA LYS A 3 41.07 17.83 -28.90
C LYS A 3 39.62 17.97 -28.44
N CYS A 4 39.30 17.44 -27.27
CA CYS A 4 38.07 17.80 -26.56
C CYS A 4 38.32 19.10 -25.77
N LYS A 5 37.63 20.18 -26.14
CA LYS A 5 37.68 21.48 -25.44
C LYS A 5 36.55 21.56 -24.40
N SER A 6 36.90 21.65 -23.13
CA SER A 6 36.05 22.20 -22.06
C SER A 6 36.95 22.96 -21.07
N PRO A 7 36.66 24.24 -20.71
CA PRO A 7 37.58 25.09 -19.96
C PRO A 7 37.16 25.18 -18.49
N ARG A 8 37.77 24.36 -17.63
CA ARG A 8 37.99 24.60 -16.19
C ARG A 8 38.73 23.37 -15.64
N ASN A 9 39.89 23.58 -15.02
CA ASN A 9 40.91 22.61 -14.57
C ASN A 9 42.01 22.26 -15.59
N GLN A 10 42.81 23.24 -15.96
CA GLN A 10 44.21 23.01 -16.34
C GLN A 10 45.02 22.98 -15.03
N ASN A 11 45.39 21.79 -14.53
CA ASN A 11 46.57 21.58 -13.65
C ASN A 11 46.83 20.11 -13.26
N TRP A 12 46.40 19.14 -14.05
CA TRP A 12 46.80 17.74 -13.86
C TRP A 12 47.06 17.11 -15.24
N CYS A 13 48.26 17.29 -15.78
CA CYS A 13 48.70 16.61 -16.98
C CYS A 13 49.96 15.80 -16.63
N GLY A 14 49.77 14.54 -16.22
CA GLY A 14 50.86 13.57 -16.21
C GLY A 14 51.11 13.09 -17.64
N SER A 15 52.38 13.04 -18.05
CA SER A 15 52.76 12.48 -19.34
C SER A 15 52.69 10.95 -19.31
N TRP A 16 52.00 10.35 -20.27
CA TRP A 16 51.96 8.89 -20.45
C TRP A 16 52.89 8.50 -21.60
N THR A 17 53.87 7.64 -21.34
CA THR A 17 54.68 7.01 -22.39
C THR A 17 54.32 5.52 -22.48
N LEU A 18 54.08 5.06 -23.71
CA LEU A 18 53.69 3.69 -24.01
C LEU A 18 54.94 2.94 -24.49
N ASP A 19 55.58 2.18 -23.61
CA ASP A 19 56.70 1.32 -24.00
C ASP A 19 56.15 -0.04 -24.47
N THR A 20 56.21 -0.30 -25.77
CA THR A 20 55.89 -1.61 -26.35
C THR A 20 57.10 -2.54 -26.21
N VAL A 21 57.00 -3.60 -25.40
CA VAL A 21 57.95 -4.72 -25.43
C VAL A 21 57.43 -5.76 -26.41
N ALA A 22 58.24 -6.11 -27.42
CA ALA A 22 57.86 -7.06 -28.47
C ALA A 22 57.85 -8.51 -27.94
N GLY A 23 56.67 -9.14 -27.94
CA GLY A 23 56.41 -10.55 -27.62
C GLY A 23 54.90 -10.86 -27.78
N PRO A 24 54.49 -12.13 -28.02
CA PRO A 24 53.19 -12.47 -28.62
C PRO A 24 51.98 -12.36 -27.67
N SER A 25 52.09 -11.59 -26.59
CA SER A 25 51.00 -11.36 -25.63
C SER A 25 51.04 -9.90 -25.19
N LEU A 26 50.12 -9.09 -25.72
CA LEU A 26 49.96 -7.68 -25.39
C LEU A 26 49.59 -7.51 -23.91
N ILE A 27 50.58 -7.19 -23.06
CA ILE A 27 50.37 -6.66 -21.71
C ILE A 27 50.77 -5.19 -21.76
N ALA A 28 49.79 -4.29 -21.67
CA ALA A 28 50.06 -2.86 -21.48
C ALA A 28 50.36 -2.61 -19.99
N VAL A 29 51.63 -2.37 -19.66
CA VAL A 29 52.04 -1.95 -18.31
C VAL A 29 51.99 -0.41 -18.26
N LEU A 30 51.00 0.14 -17.55
CA LEU A 30 50.94 1.58 -17.27
C LEU A 30 51.85 1.90 -16.08
N ARG A 31 53.00 2.53 -16.32
CA ARG A 31 53.83 3.15 -15.27
C ARG A 31 53.49 4.63 -15.14
N CYS A 32 53.10 5.05 -13.94
CA CYS A 32 52.94 6.46 -13.59
C CYS A 32 54.17 6.91 -12.80
N THR A 33 54.97 7.82 -13.35
CA THR A 33 56.01 8.54 -12.60
C THR A 33 55.44 9.88 -12.16
N ALA A 34 55.21 10.06 -10.86
CA ALA A 34 54.82 11.34 -10.29
C ALA A 34 56.03 12.31 -10.32
N PRO A 35 55.88 13.57 -10.78
CA PRO A 35 56.93 14.57 -10.62
C PRO A 35 56.96 15.12 -9.19
N GLU A 36 58.16 15.29 -8.65
CA GLU A 36 58.42 15.98 -7.39
C GLU A 36 57.95 17.44 -7.46
N THR A 37 56.82 17.78 -6.84
CA THR A 37 56.51 19.18 -6.50
C THR A 37 55.82 19.27 -5.14
N MET A 38 56.63 19.09 -4.10
CA MET A 38 56.28 19.41 -2.71
C MET A 38 56.84 20.81 -2.39
N GLN A 39 56.22 21.90 -2.91
CA GLN A 39 56.65 23.26 -2.52
C GLN A 39 55.70 24.44 -2.74
N TYR A 40 54.41 24.27 -3.07
CA TYR A 40 53.51 25.41 -3.36
C TYR A 40 52.36 25.68 -2.36
N ALA A 41 52.32 25.00 -1.21
CA ALA A 41 51.24 25.17 -0.23
C ALA A 41 51.61 26.04 1.01
N ARG A 42 52.65 26.88 0.92
CA ARG A 42 53.11 27.73 2.04
C ARG A 42 52.83 29.23 1.90
N GLN A 43 52.10 29.68 0.87
CA GLN A 43 51.99 31.10 0.51
C GLN A 43 50.57 31.70 0.46
N LEU A 44 49.59 31.13 1.16
CA LEU A 44 48.25 31.74 1.28
C LEU A 44 47.80 31.98 2.73
N ALA A 45 48.73 32.08 3.69
CA ALA A 45 48.43 32.25 5.11
C ALA A 45 48.57 33.70 5.65
N HIS A 46 48.51 34.72 4.79
CA HIS A 46 48.56 36.12 5.24
C HIS A 46 47.59 37.02 4.47
N GLU A 47 46.37 37.18 5.01
CA GLU A 47 45.69 38.48 5.09
C GLU A 47 44.47 38.41 6.04
N PRO A 48 44.24 39.39 6.94
CA PRO A 48 43.17 39.34 7.93
C PRO A 48 41.94 40.17 7.48
N ALA A 49 40.73 39.63 7.65
CA ALA A 49 39.50 40.44 7.58
C ALA A 49 38.55 40.09 8.73
N ARG A 50 38.23 41.13 9.49
CA ARG A 50 37.31 41.19 10.63
C ARG A 50 35.86 41.09 10.11
N HIS A 51 35.00 40.32 10.79
CA HIS A 51 33.70 40.76 11.29
C HIS A 51 33.01 39.64 12.09
N SER A 52 32.33 40.06 13.15
CA SER A 52 31.85 39.34 14.32
C SER A 52 30.41 38.84 14.19
N SER A 53 30.13 37.61 14.66
CA SER A 53 28.82 37.16 15.18
C SER A 53 28.97 35.83 15.95
N PRO A 54 28.06 35.52 16.91
CA PRO A 54 28.39 34.80 18.15
C PRO A 54 28.48 33.28 17.96
N GLY A 55 29.54 32.68 18.51
CA GLY A 55 29.81 31.25 18.40
C GLY A 55 28.86 30.37 19.23
N PRO A 56 28.56 29.15 18.77
CA PRO A 56 27.92 28.15 19.61
C PRO A 56 28.89 27.70 20.72
N LYS A 57 28.42 27.81 21.96
CA LYS A 57 29.09 27.30 23.17
C LYS A 57 29.05 25.76 23.18
N ASN A 58 30.12 25.13 22.70
CA ASN A 58 30.77 23.92 23.23
C ASN A 58 31.61 23.30 22.12
N PRO A 59 32.95 23.22 22.23
CA PRO A 59 33.68 22.24 21.43
C PRO A 59 33.19 20.85 21.88
N ALA A 60 32.66 20.08 20.95
CA ALA A 60 32.41 18.66 21.17
C ALA A 60 33.72 18.03 21.64
N VAL A 61 33.78 17.72 22.93
CA VAL A 61 34.78 16.82 23.49
C VAL A 61 34.55 15.48 22.78
N PHE A 62 35.42 15.15 21.84
CA PHE A 62 35.48 13.81 21.28
C PHE A 62 35.62 12.85 22.46
N PRO A 63 34.70 11.89 22.65
CA PRO A 63 34.81 10.95 23.76
C PRO A 63 36.11 10.16 23.58
N VAL A 64 37.02 10.35 24.52
CA VAL A 64 38.24 9.56 24.70
C VAL A 64 37.83 8.09 24.88
N ASN A 65 38.39 7.22 24.05
CA ASN A 65 38.43 5.75 24.13
C ASN A 65 37.27 5.08 24.88
N LYS A 66 36.23 4.68 24.14
CA LYS A 66 35.46 3.49 24.54
C LYS A 66 36.35 2.26 24.32
N PRO A 67 36.42 1.29 25.25
CA PRO A 67 37.06 0.01 24.97
C PRO A 67 36.33 -0.65 23.80
N VAL A 68 37.04 -0.87 22.69
CA VAL A 68 36.50 -1.59 21.53
C VAL A 68 36.35 -3.05 21.95
N ALA A 69 35.13 -3.59 21.84
CA ALA A 69 34.90 -5.01 22.14
C ALA A 69 35.77 -5.89 21.23
N PRO A 70 36.26 -7.05 21.71
CA PRO A 70 37.05 -7.95 20.89
C PRO A 70 36.26 -8.39 19.65
N LEU A 71 36.92 -8.42 18.49
CA LEU A 71 36.29 -8.80 17.23
C LEU A 71 36.19 -10.31 17.15
N THR A 72 34.98 -10.83 16.91
CA THR A 72 34.75 -12.28 16.76
C THR A 72 34.88 -12.67 15.28
N LEU A 73 35.76 -13.61 14.99
CA LEU A 73 35.93 -14.23 13.67
C LEU A 73 35.43 -15.67 13.72
N LEU A 74 34.45 -16.00 12.88
CA LEU A 74 34.01 -17.37 12.68
C LEU A 74 34.84 -17.99 11.55
N LEU A 75 35.61 -19.01 11.87
CA LEU A 75 36.42 -19.75 10.91
C LEU A 75 35.71 -21.04 10.51
N MET A 76 35.36 -21.13 9.23
CA MET A 76 34.81 -22.33 8.61
C MET A 76 35.95 -23.03 7.87
N SER A 77 36.35 -24.20 8.33
CA SER A 77 37.40 -25.01 7.73
C SER A 77 37.18 -26.49 8.03
N SER A 78 37.66 -27.38 7.16
CA SER A 78 37.78 -28.80 7.51
C SER A 78 38.90 -29.02 8.55
N PRO A 79 38.88 -30.10 9.36
CA PRO A 79 39.91 -30.36 10.36
C PRO A 79 41.29 -30.58 9.71
N GLY A 80 42.30 -29.79 10.09
CA GLY A 80 43.70 -30.00 9.67
C GLY A 80 44.23 -29.07 8.57
N GLU A 81 43.42 -28.18 8.00
CA GLU A 81 43.89 -27.17 7.04
C GLU A 81 44.17 -25.84 7.76
N HIS A 82 45.39 -25.30 7.59
CA HIS A 82 45.94 -23.93 7.79
C HIS A 82 45.30 -22.92 8.80
N ALA A 83 44.35 -23.31 9.65
CA ALA A 83 43.66 -22.49 10.63
C ALA A 83 44.63 -21.94 11.68
N ALA A 84 45.57 -22.78 12.11
CA ALA A 84 46.62 -22.41 13.06
C ALA A 84 47.52 -21.27 12.53
N SER A 85 47.76 -21.20 11.23
CA SER A 85 48.54 -20.12 10.61
C SER A 85 47.80 -18.79 10.65
N LEU A 86 46.49 -18.80 10.36
CA LEU A 86 45.65 -17.61 10.44
C LEU A 86 45.50 -17.11 11.89
N GLU A 87 45.27 -18.00 12.85
CA GLU A 87 45.22 -17.67 14.28
C GLU A 87 46.53 -17.03 14.77
N THR A 88 47.68 -17.62 14.39
CA THR A 88 48.99 -17.09 14.76
C THR A 88 49.21 -15.69 14.20
N MET A 89 48.78 -15.41 12.96
CA MET A 89 48.86 -14.08 12.35
C MET A 89 47.92 -13.07 13.01
N LEU A 90 46.68 -13.47 13.34
CA LEU A 90 45.71 -12.62 14.02
C LEU A 90 46.15 -12.27 15.46
N HIS A 91 46.97 -13.11 16.09
CA HIS A 91 47.54 -12.88 17.42
C HIS A 91 48.93 -12.22 17.41
N GLY A 92 49.71 -12.33 16.33
CA GLY A 92 51.09 -11.82 16.24
C GLY A 92 51.27 -10.44 15.59
N GLY A 93 50.22 -9.81 15.06
CA GLY A 93 50.35 -8.80 14.01
C GLY A 93 49.95 -7.32 14.25
N SER A 94 49.17 -6.90 15.26
CA SER A 94 48.90 -5.46 15.47
C SER A 94 48.15 -5.07 16.75
N SER A 95 48.28 -3.78 17.10
CA SER A 95 47.77 -2.98 18.22
C SER A 95 46.25 -2.71 18.26
N GLU A 96 45.41 -3.55 17.65
CA GLU A 96 43.94 -3.43 17.66
C GLU A 96 43.30 -4.55 18.54
N PRO A 97 42.04 -4.39 19.01
CA PRO A 97 41.44 -5.29 20.01
C PRO A 97 41.53 -6.77 19.58
N GLY A 98 41.99 -7.61 20.52
CA GLY A 98 42.29 -9.02 20.26
C GLY A 98 41.13 -9.77 19.62
N TRP A 99 41.43 -10.47 18.52
CA TRP A 99 40.47 -11.34 17.84
C TRP A 99 40.11 -12.54 18.71
N VAL A 100 38.83 -12.91 18.71
CA VAL A 100 38.34 -14.18 19.24
C VAL A 100 37.94 -15.05 18.05
N VAL A 101 38.69 -16.13 17.83
CA VAL A 101 38.43 -17.07 16.74
C VAL A 101 37.51 -18.18 17.26
N VAL A 102 36.41 -18.41 16.55
CA VAL A 102 35.45 -19.50 16.82
C VAL A 102 35.47 -20.45 15.63
N HIS A 103 35.60 -21.75 15.87
CA HIS A 103 35.61 -22.75 14.80
C HIS A 103 34.20 -23.27 14.53
N GLY A 104 33.80 -23.16 13.26
CA GLY A 104 32.49 -23.58 12.78
C GLY A 104 32.48 -24.89 11.98
N GLY A 105 33.62 -25.46 11.63
CA GLY A 105 33.62 -26.65 10.77
C GLY A 105 33.21 -26.31 9.33
N ASP A 106 32.20 -26.97 8.77
CA ASP A 106 31.91 -26.96 7.33
C ASP A 106 30.83 -25.96 6.89
N CYS A 107 30.86 -25.60 5.59
CA CYS A 107 29.97 -24.60 5.01
C CYS A 107 28.47 -24.91 5.14
N CYS A 108 28.09 -26.18 5.29
CA CYS A 108 26.68 -26.57 5.36
C CYS A 108 25.96 -26.03 6.61
N ASN A 109 26.70 -25.73 7.69
CA ASN A 109 26.17 -25.18 8.93
C ASN A 109 26.38 -23.67 9.09
N LEU A 110 26.85 -22.99 8.03
CA LEU A 110 27.26 -21.58 8.08
C LEU A 110 26.15 -20.67 8.64
N VAL A 111 24.92 -20.76 8.11
CA VAL A 111 23.79 -19.90 8.53
C VAL A 111 23.47 -20.08 10.01
N HIS A 112 23.41 -21.33 10.48
CA HIS A 112 23.09 -21.66 11.86
C HIS A 112 24.16 -21.13 12.83
N GLN A 113 25.44 -21.26 12.48
CA GLN A 113 26.54 -20.83 13.33
C GLN A 113 26.72 -19.32 13.36
N VAL A 114 26.50 -18.64 12.25
CA VAL A 114 26.48 -17.18 12.23
C VAL A 114 25.32 -16.65 13.10
N ALA A 115 24.16 -17.30 13.07
CA ALA A 115 23.04 -16.95 13.94
C ALA A 115 23.34 -17.20 15.43
N ALA A 116 24.05 -18.29 15.76
CA ALA A 116 24.39 -18.65 17.14
C ALA A 116 25.52 -17.80 17.73
N CYS A 117 26.56 -17.50 16.94
CA CYS A 117 27.78 -16.84 17.42
C CYS A 117 27.79 -15.32 17.17
N ALA A 118 26.92 -14.81 16.29
CA ALA A 118 26.88 -13.41 15.86
C ALA A 118 28.27 -12.79 15.56
N PRO A 119 29.09 -13.41 14.67
CA PRO A 119 30.46 -12.97 14.42
C PRO A 119 30.51 -11.61 13.71
N ASN A 120 31.64 -10.91 13.85
CA ASN A 120 31.90 -9.68 13.09
C ASN A 120 32.35 -9.98 11.65
N GLN A 121 32.94 -11.14 11.42
CA GLN A 121 33.38 -11.62 10.11
C GLN A 121 33.42 -13.15 10.09
N VAL A 122 33.10 -13.72 8.94
CA VAL A 122 33.26 -15.13 8.62
C VAL A 122 34.39 -15.27 7.63
N VAL A 123 35.28 -16.23 7.87
CA VAL A 123 36.29 -16.66 6.90
C VAL A 123 36.06 -18.12 6.59
N VAL A 124 35.93 -18.44 5.30
CA VAL A 124 35.76 -19.80 4.80
C VAL A 124 37.06 -20.24 4.13
N LEU A 125 37.73 -21.23 4.69
CA LEU A 125 38.99 -21.78 4.20
C LEU A 125 38.74 -23.07 3.40
N GLY A 126 39.41 -23.21 2.25
CA GLY A 126 39.50 -24.47 1.50
C GLY A 126 38.21 -24.94 0.81
N ALA A 127 37.07 -24.30 1.05
CA ALA A 127 35.79 -24.68 0.45
C ALA A 127 35.69 -24.28 -1.03
N SER A 128 35.08 -25.14 -1.85
CA SER A 128 34.78 -24.80 -3.25
C SER A 128 33.79 -23.63 -3.33
N ALA A 129 33.90 -22.83 -4.40
CA ALA A 129 32.97 -21.74 -4.67
C ALA A 129 31.51 -22.22 -4.72
N THR A 130 31.26 -23.40 -5.29
CA THR A 130 29.93 -24.02 -5.34
C THR A 130 29.35 -24.31 -3.96
N ALA A 131 30.14 -24.86 -3.05
CA ALA A 131 29.70 -25.14 -1.68
C ALA A 131 29.36 -23.84 -0.91
N LEU A 132 30.16 -22.78 -1.12
CA LEU A 132 29.89 -21.49 -0.52
C LEU A 132 28.64 -20.83 -1.11
N ILE A 133 28.44 -20.90 -2.43
CA ILE A 133 27.22 -20.42 -3.10
C ILE A 133 25.98 -21.07 -2.48
N ASP A 134 25.98 -22.39 -2.32
CA ASP A 134 24.83 -23.11 -1.77
C ASP A 134 24.59 -22.77 -0.29
N ALA A 135 25.65 -22.55 0.48
CA ALA A 135 25.53 -22.07 1.86
C ALA A 135 24.97 -20.64 1.94
N LEU A 136 25.39 -19.74 1.05
CA LEU A 136 24.92 -18.35 1.03
C LEU A 136 23.46 -18.22 0.57
N LYS A 137 23.00 -19.08 -0.35
CA LYS A 137 21.59 -19.12 -0.81
C LYS A 137 20.59 -19.42 0.31
N ALA A 138 21.05 -20.01 1.42
CA ALA A 138 20.17 -20.30 2.55
C ALA A 138 19.75 -19.05 3.34
N TRP A 139 20.36 -17.88 3.10
CA TRP A 139 19.89 -16.60 3.65
C TRP A 139 18.80 -15.95 2.78
N ASP A 140 17.79 -15.38 3.44
CA ASP A 140 16.82 -14.47 2.81
C ASP A 140 17.45 -13.08 2.67
N GLY A 141 18.28 -12.91 1.63
CA GLY A 141 19.02 -11.67 1.35
C GLY A 141 20.52 -11.78 1.63
N THR A 142 21.14 -10.66 2.05
CA THR A 142 22.60 -10.59 2.24
C THR A 142 23.03 -11.10 3.63
N PRO A 143 24.24 -11.66 3.78
CA PRO A 143 24.77 -12.11 5.06
C PRO A 143 24.79 -11.02 6.14
N PRO A 144 24.57 -11.38 7.42
CA PRO A 144 24.49 -10.42 8.54
C PRO A 144 25.85 -9.88 9.01
N CYS A 145 26.95 -10.34 8.41
CA CYS A 145 28.32 -9.89 8.64
C CYS A 145 29.16 -10.10 7.36
N ALA A 146 30.43 -9.66 7.37
CA ALA A 146 31.31 -9.87 6.23
C ALA A 146 31.67 -11.35 6.05
N VAL A 147 31.66 -11.85 4.82
CA VAL A 147 32.00 -13.24 4.48
C VAL A 147 33.12 -13.23 3.45
N SER A 148 34.25 -13.82 3.81
CA SER A 148 35.45 -13.89 2.98
C SER A 148 35.80 -15.34 2.67
N GLY A 149 36.05 -15.66 1.40
CA GLY A 149 36.57 -16.97 0.99
C GLY A 149 38.08 -16.94 0.83
N VAL A 150 38.77 -17.99 1.28
CA VAL A 150 40.20 -18.22 1.03
C VAL A 150 40.38 -19.62 0.46
N SER A 151 40.52 -19.71 -0.85
CA SER A 151 40.56 -20.98 -1.60
C SER A 151 41.08 -20.70 -3.03
N PRO A 152 41.39 -21.70 -3.89
CA PRO A 152 41.89 -21.47 -5.23
C PRO A 152 40.96 -20.57 -6.06
N ALA A 153 41.53 -19.86 -7.03
CA ALA A 153 40.79 -18.87 -7.80
C ALA A 153 39.59 -19.49 -8.53
N PRO A 154 38.35 -19.05 -8.24
CA PRO A 154 37.14 -19.52 -8.91
C PRO A 154 37.02 -18.89 -10.31
N SER A 155 36.12 -19.46 -11.11
CA SER A 155 35.80 -18.88 -12.42
C SER A 155 35.12 -17.51 -12.27
N PRO A 156 35.18 -16.63 -13.30
CA PRO A 156 34.50 -15.34 -13.27
C PRO A 156 32.99 -15.43 -13.03
N ASP A 157 32.33 -16.47 -13.55
CA ASP A 157 30.89 -16.69 -13.37
C ASP A 157 30.55 -17.04 -11.92
N GLU A 158 31.38 -17.86 -11.27
CA GLU A 158 31.24 -18.20 -9.85
C GLU A 158 31.47 -16.97 -8.95
N LEU A 159 32.44 -16.10 -9.29
CA LEU A 159 32.65 -14.83 -8.59
C LEU A 159 31.44 -13.90 -8.72
N GLY A 160 30.85 -13.82 -9.91
CA GLY A 160 29.62 -13.05 -10.14
C GLY A 160 28.45 -13.55 -9.28
N ALA A 161 28.28 -14.87 -9.20
CA ALA A 161 27.25 -15.49 -8.37
C ALA A 161 27.49 -15.25 -6.87
N LEU A 162 28.72 -15.42 -6.39
CA LEU A 162 29.11 -15.16 -5.01
C LEU A 162 28.90 -13.68 -4.61
N LEU A 163 29.27 -12.74 -5.48
CA LEU A 163 29.07 -11.31 -5.26
C LEU A 163 27.57 -10.97 -5.17
N ALA A 164 26.74 -11.54 -6.06
CA ALA A 164 25.29 -11.36 -6.03
C ALA A 164 24.65 -11.86 -4.73
N LEU A 165 25.26 -12.87 -4.10
CA LEU A 165 24.87 -13.43 -2.80
C LEU A 165 25.50 -12.68 -1.60
N GLY A 166 26.24 -11.59 -1.84
CA GLY A 166 26.77 -10.73 -0.79
C GLY A 166 28.13 -11.15 -0.22
N LEU A 167 28.92 -11.95 -0.95
CA LEU A 167 30.32 -12.21 -0.60
C LEU A 167 31.12 -10.89 -0.63
N THR A 168 31.96 -10.66 0.38
CA THR A 168 32.70 -9.40 0.52
C THR A 168 34.10 -9.44 -0.08
N GLY A 169 34.71 -10.63 -0.13
CA GLY A 169 36.01 -10.84 -0.73
C GLY A 169 36.32 -12.32 -0.97
N TRP A 170 37.20 -12.56 -1.95
CA TRP A 170 37.79 -13.87 -2.23
C TRP A 170 39.29 -13.72 -2.40
N TRP A 171 40.06 -14.52 -1.67
CA TRP A 171 41.50 -14.39 -1.56
C TRP A 171 42.21 -15.72 -1.89
N PRO A 172 43.38 -15.69 -2.54
CA PRO A 172 44.14 -16.91 -2.82
C PRO A 172 44.76 -17.49 -1.55
N GLU A 173 44.87 -18.80 -1.49
CA GLU A 173 45.48 -19.53 -0.35
C GLU A 173 46.93 -19.12 -0.07
N ALA A 174 47.65 -18.61 -1.07
CA ALA A 174 49.01 -18.09 -0.91
C ALA A 174 49.11 -16.96 0.15
N LEU A 175 48.00 -16.27 0.46
CA LEU A 175 47.95 -15.23 1.49
C LEU A 175 47.80 -15.79 2.91
N LEU A 176 47.54 -17.09 3.12
CA LEU A 176 47.40 -17.71 4.44
C LEU A 176 48.67 -17.63 5.31
N SER A 177 49.82 -17.33 4.70
CA SER A 177 51.09 -17.12 5.41
C SER A 177 51.58 -15.67 5.32
N SER A 178 50.81 -14.76 4.70
CA SER A 178 51.17 -13.34 4.56
C SER A 178 50.34 -12.47 5.51
N PRO A 179 50.95 -11.48 6.19
CA PRO A 179 50.21 -10.49 6.96
C PRO A 179 49.23 -9.66 6.10
N ASP A 180 49.39 -9.66 4.78
CA ASP A 180 48.48 -8.97 3.85
C ASP A 180 47.04 -9.51 3.92
N LEU A 181 46.85 -10.77 4.33
CA LEU A 181 45.51 -11.35 4.51
C LEU A 181 44.72 -10.62 5.60
N VAL A 182 45.38 -10.20 6.69
CA VAL A 182 44.70 -9.45 7.77
C VAL A 182 44.19 -8.10 7.24
N THR A 183 44.99 -7.43 6.42
CA THR A 183 44.59 -6.18 5.75
C THR A 183 43.44 -6.42 4.76
N ALA A 184 43.48 -7.52 4.02
CA ALA A 184 42.45 -7.92 3.08
C ALA A 184 41.11 -8.21 3.77
N LEU A 185 41.13 -8.95 4.89
CA LEU A 185 39.96 -9.22 5.72
C LEU A 185 39.41 -7.95 6.36
N ALA A 186 40.27 -7.02 6.78
CA ALA A 186 39.85 -5.71 7.28
C ALA A 186 39.12 -4.91 6.18
N LEU A 187 39.63 -4.94 4.94
CA LEU A 187 38.99 -4.31 3.80
C LEU A 187 37.61 -4.92 3.50
N ASP A 188 37.47 -6.24 3.56
CA ASP A 188 36.19 -6.93 3.36
C ASP A 188 35.13 -6.51 4.37
N ARG A 189 35.53 -6.40 5.65
CA ARG A 189 34.65 -5.90 6.70
C ARG A 189 34.23 -4.45 6.48
N LEU A 190 35.16 -3.59 6.04
CA LEU A 190 34.84 -2.20 5.69
C LEU A 190 33.89 -2.12 4.49
N ARG A 191 34.09 -2.94 3.46
CA ARG A 191 33.19 -3.04 2.30
C ARG A 191 31.79 -3.44 2.72
N TRP A 192 31.66 -4.45 3.58
CA TRP A 192 30.37 -4.88 4.12
C TRP A 192 29.69 -3.77 4.92
N GLN A 193 30.41 -3.12 5.84
CA GLN A 193 29.89 -2.02 6.64
C GLN A 193 29.39 -0.87 5.75
N HIS A 194 30.15 -0.52 4.72
CA HIS A 194 29.77 0.52 3.77
C HIS A 194 28.52 0.13 2.96
N GLY A 195 28.48 -1.08 2.41
CA GLY A 195 27.32 -1.58 1.65
C GLY A 195 26.06 -1.64 2.52
N ARG A 196 26.18 -2.07 3.78
CA ARG A 196 25.07 -2.08 4.73
C ARG A 196 24.56 -0.69 5.06
N ALA A 197 25.47 0.28 5.29
CA ALA A 197 25.11 1.67 5.57
C ALA A 197 24.36 2.29 4.38
N GLN A 198 24.85 2.09 3.16
CA GLN A 198 24.18 2.56 1.94
C GLN A 198 22.80 1.92 1.76
N ALA A 199 22.67 0.60 1.98
CA ALA A 199 21.38 -0.07 1.92
C ALA A 199 20.38 0.46 2.96
N GLN A 200 20.87 0.78 4.16
CA GLN A 200 20.05 1.38 5.22
C GLN A 200 19.61 2.80 4.85
N GLU A 201 20.50 3.64 4.33
CA GLU A 201 20.17 4.99 3.85
C GLU A 201 19.13 4.94 2.71
N LEU A 202 19.33 4.07 1.72
CA LEU A 202 18.36 3.86 0.64
C LEU A 202 16.99 3.41 1.19
N GLY A 203 16.97 2.51 2.18
CA GLY A 203 15.76 2.08 2.87
C GLY A 203 15.04 3.24 3.58
N GLN A 204 15.79 4.08 4.30
CA GLN A 204 15.24 5.25 5.00
C GLN A 204 14.65 6.28 4.02
N VAL A 205 15.38 6.62 2.95
CA VAL A 205 14.89 7.56 1.93
C VAL A 205 13.64 7.03 1.23
N ARG A 206 13.62 5.73 0.88
CA ARG A 206 12.42 5.08 0.29
C ARG A 206 11.22 5.15 1.23
N SER A 207 11.43 4.92 2.53
CA SER A 207 10.36 5.05 3.54
C SER A 207 9.82 6.47 3.61
N GLN A 208 10.70 7.48 3.64
CA GLN A 208 10.29 8.89 3.70
C GLN A 208 9.47 9.31 2.46
N LEU A 209 9.88 8.88 1.27
CA LEU A 209 9.15 9.16 0.03
C LEU A 209 7.77 8.50 0.03
N ASN A 210 7.66 7.26 0.52
CA ASN A 210 6.37 6.58 0.65
C ASN A 210 5.47 7.27 1.66
N ASP A 211 6.00 7.66 2.83
CA ASP A 211 5.24 8.38 3.86
C ASP A 211 4.72 9.72 3.34
N ARG A 212 5.49 10.44 2.51
CA ARG A 212 5.03 11.67 1.84
C ARG A 212 3.87 11.41 0.88
N LYS A 213 3.91 10.33 0.08
CA LYS A 213 2.79 9.96 -0.81
C LYS A 213 1.51 9.68 -0.02
N TYR A 214 1.62 8.94 1.08
CA TYR A 214 0.47 8.68 1.95
C TYR A 214 -0.05 9.95 2.61
N LEU A 215 0.85 10.84 3.04
CA LEU A 215 0.49 12.13 3.61
C LEU A 215 -0.30 12.98 2.61
N ASP A 216 0.23 13.15 1.39
CA ASP A 216 -0.43 13.97 0.36
C ASP A 216 -1.80 13.42 -0.02
N ARG A 217 -1.92 12.09 -0.15
CA ARG A 217 -3.21 11.43 -0.40
C ARG A 217 -4.19 11.57 0.77
N ALA A 218 -3.72 11.46 2.02
CA ALA A 218 -4.56 11.62 3.19
C ALA A 218 -5.04 13.07 3.35
N LYS A 219 -4.19 14.07 3.07
CA LYS A 219 -4.59 15.48 3.01
C LYS A 219 -5.71 15.68 1.99
N GLY A 220 -5.55 15.17 0.76
CA GLY A 220 -6.57 15.31 -0.29
C GLY A 220 -7.91 14.68 0.08
N LEU A 221 -7.90 13.49 0.70
CA LEU A 221 -9.11 12.84 1.19
C LEU A 221 -9.78 13.66 2.29
N LEU A 222 -9.01 14.20 3.24
CA LEU A 222 -9.55 15.04 4.32
C LEU A 222 -10.08 16.38 3.79
N ALA A 223 -9.37 17.00 2.85
CA ALA A 223 -9.79 18.23 2.20
C ALA A 223 -11.13 18.03 1.47
N GLN A 224 -11.26 16.96 0.68
CA GLN A 224 -12.51 16.64 -0.01
C GLN A 224 -13.66 16.31 0.96
N ALA A 225 -13.36 15.51 1.98
CA ALA A 225 -14.37 15.04 2.92
C ALA A 225 -14.90 16.18 3.81
N ARG A 226 -13.99 16.98 4.38
CA ARG A 226 -14.30 18.04 5.35
C ARG A 226 -14.43 19.44 4.76
N GLY A 227 -14.17 19.61 3.45
CA GLY A 227 -14.14 20.92 2.82
C GLY A 227 -13.04 21.83 3.35
N LEU A 228 -11.94 21.25 3.82
CA LEU A 228 -10.79 21.97 4.39
C LEU A 228 -9.76 22.29 3.30
N ASP A 229 -8.93 23.31 3.55
CA ASP A 229 -7.73 23.49 2.76
C ASP A 229 -6.66 22.42 3.09
N GLU A 230 -5.64 22.29 2.25
CA GLU A 230 -4.58 21.29 2.45
C GLU A 230 -3.74 21.55 3.72
N ASP A 231 -3.61 22.81 4.15
CA ASP A 231 -2.81 23.20 5.31
C ASP A 231 -3.52 22.85 6.63
N GLU A 232 -4.83 23.04 6.68
CA GLU A 232 -5.73 22.61 7.74
C GLU A 232 -5.77 21.08 7.83
N ALA A 233 -5.87 20.39 6.69
CA ALA A 233 -5.79 18.93 6.65
C ALA A 233 -4.44 18.41 7.20
N PHE A 234 -3.33 19.07 6.86
CA PHE A 234 -2.01 18.74 7.41
C PHE A 234 -1.93 18.98 8.92
N LYS A 235 -2.42 20.12 9.42
CA LYS A 235 -2.47 20.44 10.86
C LYS A 235 -3.26 19.38 11.64
N LEU A 236 -4.40 18.94 11.11
CA LEU A 236 -5.21 17.87 11.72
C LEU A 236 -4.47 16.53 11.77
N LEU A 237 -3.88 16.09 10.65
CA LEU A 237 -3.10 14.84 10.60
C LEU A 237 -1.93 14.87 11.59
N ARG A 238 -1.24 16.01 11.69
CA ARG A 238 -0.15 16.20 12.65
C ARG A 238 -0.63 16.19 14.09
N GLY A 239 -1.75 16.87 14.39
CA GLY A 239 -2.36 16.88 15.72
C GLY A 239 -2.76 15.46 16.15
N ALA A 240 -3.44 14.71 15.28
CA ALA A 240 -3.82 13.33 15.53
C ALA A 240 -2.61 12.41 15.76
N ALA A 241 -1.55 12.57 14.96
CA ALA A 241 -0.29 11.83 15.15
C ALA A 241 0.38 12.12 16.49
N MET A 242 0.37 13.38 16.93
CA MET A 242 0.92 13.81 18.22
C MET A 242 0.11 13.23 19.39
N HIS A 243 -1.22 13.31 19.34
CA HIS A 243 -2.09 12.77 20.39
C HIS A 243 -2.01 11.24 20.50
N ALA A 244 -1.89 10.54 19.37
CA ALA A 244 -1.77 9.09 19.33
C ALA A 244 -0.34 8.57 19.57
N ASN A 245 0.66 9.45 19.66
CA ASN A 245 2.08 9.11 19.68
C ASN A 245 2.51 8.19 18.52
N LEU A 246 2.00 8.47 17.31
CA LEU A 246 2.25 7.71 16.08
C LEU A 246 3.00 8.58 15.05
N LYS A 247 3.66 7.95 14.08
CA LYS A 247 4.22 8.69 12.94
C LYS A 247 3.08 9.22 12.07
N ILE A 248 3.27 10.40 11.49
CA ILE A 248 2.28 11.01 10.59
C ILE A 248 1.97 10.13 9.38
N GLY A 249 2.95 9.36 8.89
CA GLY A 249 2.75 8.37 7.83
C GLY A 249 1.80 7.23 8.22
N ASP A 250 1.87 6.75 9.47
CA ASP A 250 0.98 5.70 9.98
C ASP A 250 -0.45 6.20 10.17
N VAL A 251 -0.61 7.43 10.66
CA VAL A 251 -1.92 8.09 10.74
C VAL A 251 -2.50 8.31 9.34
N SER A 252 -1.67 8.76 8.40
CA SER A 252 -2.10 8.99 7.01
C SER A 252 -2.57 7.69 6.34
N ARG A 253 -1.83 6.57 6.53
CA ARG A 253 -2.28 5.23 6.10
C ARG A 253 -3.61 4.84 6.73
N SER A 254 -3.74 5.02 8.04
CA SER A 254 -4.98 4.69 8.77
C SER A 254 -6.20 5.48 8.27
N VAL A 255 -6.01 6.75 7.89
CA VAL A 255 -7.05 7.60 7.29
C VAL A 255 -7.43 7.11 5.90
N ILE A 256 -6.44 6.80 5.05
CA ILE A 256 -6.68 6.29 3.69
C ILE A 256 -7.43 4.95 3.76
N GLU A 257 -7.01 4.04 4.63
CA GLU A 257 -7.70 2.77 4.85
C GLU A 257 -9.14 3.02 5.31
N ALA A 258 -9.35 3.88 6.30
CA ALA A 258 -10.69 4.21 6.79
C ALA A 258 -11.61 4.76 5.69
N ALA A 259 -11.09 5.63 4.82
CA ALA A 259 -11.83 6.17 3.70
C ALA A 259 -12.17 5.09 2.65
N ALA A 260 -11.21 4.23 2.31
CA ALA A 260 -11.42 3.12 1.38
C ALA A 260 -12.48 2.15 1.90
N TRP A 261 -12.49 1.87 3.21
CA TRP A 261 -13.50 1.06 3.88
C TRP A 261 -14.91 1.67 3.79
N ALA A 262 -15.04 2.97 4.09
CA ALA A 262 -16.31 3.67 4.02
C ALA A 262 -16.88 3.68 2.58
N GLU A 263 -16.02 3.95 1.59
CA GLU A 263 -16.39 3.93 0.18
C GLU A 263 -16.80 2.52 -0.27
N ALA A 264 -16.09 1.47 0.15
CA ALA A 264 -16.44 0.09 -0.14
C ALA A 264 -17.82 -0.28 0.41
N LEU A 265 -18.11 0.10 1.66
CA LEU A 265 -19.41 -0.16 2.29
C LEU A 265 -20.54 0.57 1.56
N ASN A 266 -20.33 1.84 1.21
CA ASN A 266 -21.32 2.63 0.45
C ASN A 266 -21.60 1.99 -0.92
N ARG A 267 -20.57 1.60 -1.68
CA ARG A 267 -20.75 0.97 -3.00
C ARG A 267 -21.40 -0.41 -2.91
N ALA A 268 -21.02 -1.23 -1.93
CA ALA A 268 -21.68 -2.51 -1.68
C ALA A 268 -23.16 -2.30 -1.31
N GLY A 269 -23.45 -1.30 -0.47
CA GLY A 269 -24.82 -0.92 -0.10
C GLY A 269 -25.65 -0.43 -1.28
N GLN A 270 -25.04 0.31 -2.22
CA GLN A 270 -25.72 0.78 -3.44
C GLN A 270 -26.20 -0.37 -4.33
N LEU A 271 -25.51 -1.53 -4.35
CA LEU A 271 -25.93 -2.70 -5.12
C LEU A 271 -27.32 -3.22 -4.69
N ARG A 272 -27.68 -3.07 -3.40
CA ARG A 272 -29.02 -3.40 -2.89
C ARG A 272 -30.11 -2.55 -3.53
N MET A 273 -29.85 -1.26 -3.69
CA MET A 273 -30.81 -0.35 -4.32
C MET A 273 -30.84 -0.54 -5.83
N LEU A 274 -29.67 -0.67 -6.46
CA LEU A 274 -29.56 -0.85 -7.92
C LEU A 274 -30.27 -2.12 -8.38
N SER A 275 -30.21 -3.22 -7.61
CA SER A 275 -30.95 -4.45 -7.92
C SER A 275 -32.46 -4.24 -8.01
N GLN A 276 -33.03 -3.39 -7.14
CA GLN A 276 -34.45 -3.06 -7.18
C GLN A 276 -34.78 -2.03 -8.27
N ARG A 277 -33.92 -1.01 -8.44
CA ARG A 277 -34.11 0.09 -9.39
C ARG A 277 -34.15 -0.42 -10.83
N VAL A 278 -33.26 -1.34 -11.24
CA VAL A 278 -33.25 -1.85 -12.62
C VAL A 278 -34.53 -2.62 -12.98
N VAL A 279 -35.07 -3.41 -12.05
CA VAL A 279 -36.35 -4.12 -12.25
C VAL A 279 -37.52 -3.14 -12.28
N LYS A 280 -37.53 -2.15 -11.37
CA LYS A 280 -38.53 -1.08 -11.39
C LYS A 280 -38.56 -0.37 -12.75
N LEU A 281 -37.38 0.00 -13.27
CA LEU A 281 -37.27 0.71 -14.55
C LEU A 281 -37.69 -0.18 -15.72
N ALA A 282 -37.44 -1.49 -15.66
CA ALA A 282 -37.94 -2.45 -16.64
C ALA A 282 -39.48 -2.57 -16.59
N ALA A 283 -40.08 -2.64 -15.40
CA ALA A 283 -41.52 -2.65 -15.19
C ALA A 283 -42.18 -1.35 -15.67
N GLN A 284 -41.58 -0.20 -15.33
CA GLN A 284 -41.99 1.12 -15.78
C GLN A 284 -42.02 1.22 -17.32
N ARG A 285 -41.00 0.68 -18.00
CA ARG A 285 -40.95 0.61 -19.47
C ARG A 285 -42.04 -0.29 -20.06
N LEU A 286 -42.30 -1.46 -19.44
CA LEU A 286 -43.36 -2.36 -19.91
C LEU A 286 -44.76 -1.73 -19.72
N ALA A 287 -44.96 -0.99 -18.63
CA ALA A 287 -46.19 -0.25 -18.35
C ALA A 287 -46.38 1.01 -19.21
N GLY A 288 -45.41 1.37 -20.07
CA GLY A 288 -45.45 2.57 -20.90
C GLY A 288 -45.33 3.89 -20.13
N VAL A 289 -44.87 3.86 -18.88
CA VAL A 289 -44.79 5.03 -18.00
C VAL A 289 -43.44 5.72 -18.16
N ASP A 290 -43.36 6.88 -18.81
CA ASP A 290 -42.10 7.63 -18.99
C ASP A 290 -40.93 6.74 -19.50
N ALA A 291 -41.24 5.90 -20.50
CA ALA A 291 -40.37 4.78 -20.92
C ALA A 291 -39.00 5.24 -21.45
N HIS A 292 -38.92 6.40 -22.08
CA HIS A 292 -37.66 6.97 -22.57
C HIS A 292 -36.72 7.36 -21.42
N ARG A 293 -37.23 8.06 -20.40
CA ARG A 293 -36.44 8.39 -19.20
C ARG A 293 -36.05 7.10 -18.48
N ALA A 294 -36.99 6.18 -18.32
CA ALA A 294 -36.74 4.91 -17.63
C ALA A 294 -35.61 4.09 -18.28
N ARG A 295 -35.53 4.08 -19.63
CA ARG A 295 -34.42 3.44 -20.34
C ARG A 295 -33.07 4.07 -20.03
N ARG A 296 -32.96 5.40 -20.08
CA ARG A 296 -31.70 6.10 -19.76
C ARG A 296 -31.26 5.85 -18.32
N LEU A 297 -32.19 5.91 -17.38
CA LEU A 297 -31.91 5.62 -15.96
C LEU A 297 -31.50 4.17 -15.74
N GLN A 298 -31.99 3.24 -16.56
CA GLN A 298 -31.59 1.84 -16.49
C GLN A 298 -30.14 1.68 -16.96
N GLU A 299 -29.80 2.26 -18.11
CA GLU A 299 -28.43 2.26 -18.65
C GLU A 299 -27.44 2.88 -17.64
N ASP A 300 -27.80 4.00 -16.99
CA ASP A 300 -27.02 4.62 -15.90
C ASP A 300 -26.87 3.69 -14.68
N SER A 301 -27.97 3.06 -14.24
CA SER A 301 -27.96 2.13 -13.11
C SER A 301 -27.04 0.94 -13.37
N GLU A 302 -27.04 0.43 -14.60
CA GLU A 302 -26.23 -0.71 -15.01
C GLU A 302 -24.74 -0.34 -15.03
N GLN A 303 -24.39 0.81 -15.57
CA GLN A 303 -23.01 1.33 -15.55
C GLN A 303 -22.52 1.57 -14.12
N ARG A 304 -23.36 2.15 -13.25
CA ARG A 304 -23.00 2.39 -11.85
C ARG A 304 -22.77 1.09 -11.07
N ALA A 305 -23.58 0.06 -11.32
CA ALA A 305 -23.39 -1.24 -10.69
C ALA A 305 -22.07 -1.91 -11.11
N LEU A 306 -21.74 -1.86 -12.41
CA LEU A 306 -20.46 -2.36 -12.93
C LEU A 306 -19.28 -1.61 -12.30
N ALA A 307 -19.30 -0.27 -12.29
CA ALA A 307 -18.26 0.53 -11.67
C ALA A 307 -18.13 0.26 -10.16
N ASN A 308 -19.23 -0.07 -9.48
CA ASN A 308 -19.20 -0.48 -8.08
C ASN A 308 -18.51 -1.84 -7.92
N LEU A 309 -18.88 -2.85 -8.72
CA LEU A 309 -18.26 -4.18 -8.67
C LEU A 309 -16.77 -4.16 -9.02
N GLU A 310 -16.39 -3.40 -10.05
CA GLU A 310 -14.99 -3.21 -10.45
C GLU A 310 -14.16 -2.56 -9.35
N PHE A 311 -14.70 -1.49 -8.74
CA PHE A 311 -14.05 -0.87 -7.60
C PHE A 311 -13.87 -1.87 -6.47
N LEU A 312 -14.91 -2.61 -6.09
CA LEU A 312 -14.84 -3.60 -5.02
C LEU A 312 -13.84 -4.72 -5.31
N ALA A 313 -13.69 -5.13 -6.58
CA ALA A 313 -12.73 -6.14 -7.01
C ALA A 313 -11.27 -5.64 -7.01
N ALA A 314 -11.06 -4.34 -7.25
CA ALA A 314 -9.74 -3.72 -7.25
C ALA A 314 -9.15 -3.51 -5.85
N LEU A 315 -9.96 -3.71 -4.81
CA LEU A 315 -9.54 -3.43 -3.44
C LEU A 315 -8.73 -4.58 -2.86
N PRO A 316 -7.70 -4.28 -2.04
CA PRO A 316 -6.93 -5.32 -1.40
C PRO A 316 -7.84 -6.18 -0.51
N PRO A 317 -7.61 -7.50 -0.39
CA PRO A 317 -8.42 -8.38 0.45
C PRO A 317 -8.29 -7.92 1.89
N TRP A 318 -9.31 -7.21 2.35
CA TRP A 318 -9.34 -6.56 3.64
C TRP A 318 -9.51 -7.62 4.72
N ARG A 319 -8.40 -8.10 5.26
CA ARG A 319 -8.33 -8.94 6.47
C ARG A 319 -9.12 -10.26 6.45
N SER A 320 -9.73 -10.68 5.34
CA SER A 320 -10.33 -12.01 5.22
C SER A 320 -9.23 -13.04 5.04
N LYS A 321 -8.74 -13.59 6.16
CA LYS A 321 -7.80 -14.72 6.15
C LYS A 321 -8.42 -15.98 5.55
N ASP A 322 -9.75 -16.06 5.57
CA ASP A 322 -10.52 -17.27 5.23
C ASP A 322 -11.12 -17.21 3.81
N GLY A 323 -10.84 -16.16 3.02
CA GLY A 323 -11.35 -16.03 1.65
C GLY A 323 -12.85 -15.72 1.53
N SER A 324 -13.50 -15.34 2.64
CA SER A 324 -14.93 -14.97 2.68
C SER A 324 -15.27 -13.78 1.79
N TRP A 325 -14.41 -12.75 1.77
CA TRP A 325 -14.59 -11.53 0.98
C TRP A 325 -14.60 -11.80 -0.54
N PRO A 326 -13.55 -12.43 -1.12
CA PRO A 326 -13.55 -12.77 -2.54
C PRO A 326 -14.75 -13.65 -2.94
N ALA A 327 -15.14 -14.60 -2.08
CA ALA A 327 -16.29 -15.47 -2.35
C ALA A 327 -17.62 -14.69 -2.35
N ALA A 328 -17.83 -13.78 -1.37
CA ALA A 328 -19.03 -12.94 -1.33
C ALA A 328 -19.12 -12.00 -2.53
N LEU A 329 -17.99 -11.41 -2.92
CA LEU A 329 -17.92 -10.53 -4.10
C LEU A 329 -18.21 -11.31 -5.40
N ALA A 330 -17.64 -12.50 -5.56
CA ALA A 330 -17.88 -13.35 -6.73
C ALA A 330 -19.36 -13.77 -6.85
N ARG A 331 -20.01 -14.15 -5.73
CA ARG A 331 -21.46 -14.46 -5.73
C ARG A 331 -22.30 -13.24 -6.10
N THR A 332 -21.94 -12.05 -5.59
CA THR A 332 -22.64 -10.80 -5.92
C THR A 332 -22.48 -10.45 -7.39
N HIS A 333 -21.28 -10.59 -7.94
CA HIS A 333 -21.00 -10.38 -9.35
C HIS A 333 -21.78 -11.35 -10.25
N ALA A 334 -21.83 -12.64 -9.88
CA ALA A 334 -22.61 -13.65 -10.61
C ALA A 334 -24.12 -13.34 -10.56
N ALA A 335 -24.66 -12.96 -9.40
CA ALA A 335 -26.07 -12.59 -9.26
C ALA A 335 -26.44 -11.36 -10.11
N TRP A 336 -25.55 -10.36 -10.18
CA TRP A 336 -25.72 -9.19 -11.05
C TRP A 336 -25.73 -9.59 -12.53
N ALA A 337 -24.78 -10.43 -12.96
CA ALA A 337 -24.72 -10.92 -14.34
C ALA A 337 -25.99 -11.70 -14.74
N THR A 338 -26.51 -12.56 -13.87
CA THR A 338 -27.76 -13.29 -14.10
C THR A 338 -28.96 -12.35 -14.25
N LEU A 339 -29.08 -11.34 -13.38
CA LEU A 339 -30.13 -10.33 -13.48
C LEU A 339 -30.08 -9.59 -14.83
N LEU A 340 -28.90 -9.15 -15.26
CA LEU A 340 -28.74 -8.48 -16.56
C LEU A 340 -29.07 -9.40 -17.74
N ALA A 341 -28.67 -10.67 -17.67
CA ALA A 341 -28.99 -11.64 -18.72
C ALA A 341 -30.51 -11.79 -18.91
N VAL A 342 -31.28 -11.76 -17.82
CA VAL A 342 -32.75 -11.76 -17.88
C VAL A 342 -33.29 -10.43 -18.44
N LEU A 343 -32.81 -9.29 -17.95
CA LEU A 343 -33.29 -7.96 -18.37
C LEU A 343 -32.98 -7.61 -19.83
N ASN A 344 -31.96 -8.24 -20.43
CA ASN A 344 -31.59 -8.09 -21.83
C ASN A 344 -32.53 -8.85 -22.80
N GLN A 345 -33.38 -9.73 -22.28
CA GLN A 345 -34.38 -10.40 -23.09
C GLN A 345 -35.49 -9.44 -23.54
N ARG A 346 -36.29 -9.89 -24.52
CA ARG A 346 -37.48 -9.13 -24.95
C ARG A 346 -38.44 -9.01 -23.77
N LYS A 347 -38.79 -7.78 -23.41
CA LYS A 347 -39.63 -7.49 -22.24
C LYS A 347 -40.99 -8.14 -22.37
N SER A 348 -41.35 -8.88 -21.33
CA SER A 348 -42.64 -9.52 -21.14
C SER A 348 -42.94 -9.62 -19.64
N VAL A 349 -44.19 -9.93 -19.31
CA VAL A 349 -44.63 -10.23 -17.94
C VAL A 349 -43.77 -11.32 -17.31
N SER A 350 -43.52 -12.42 -18.03
CA SER A 350 -42.68 -13.53 -17.56
C SER A 350 -41.22 -13.12 -17.30
N VAL A 351 -40.64 -12.29 -18.16
CA VAL A 351 -39.28 -11.77 -17.97
C VAL A 351 -39.20 -10.87 -16.74
N LEU A 352 -40.24 -10.08 -16.45
CA LEU A 352 -40.26 -9.26 -15.23
C LEU A 352 -40.37 -10.10 -13.95
N THR A 353 -41.17 -11.18 -13.96
CA THR A 353 -41.23 -12.12 -12.83
C THR A 353 -39.86 -12.73 -12.55
N GLN A 354 -39.19 -13.24 -13.60
CA GLN A 354 -37.84 -13.80 -13.46
C GLN A 354 -36.83 -12.74 -13.01
N ALA A 355 -36.88 -11.53 -13.57
CA ALA A 355 -35.98 -10.45 -13.18
C ALA A 355 -36.18 -10.05 -11.71
N ASP A 356 -37.41 -10.07 -11.22
CA ASP A 356 -37.73 -9.78 -9.82
C ASP A 356 -37.16 -10.82 -8.84
N GLU A 357 -37.23 -12.10 -9.21
CA GLU A 357 -36.59 -13.19 -8.47
C GLU A 357 -35.07 -13.01 -8.43
N GLN A 358 -34.45 -12.71 -9.59
CA GLN A 358 -32.99 -12.48 -9.66
C GLN A 358 -32.56 -11.21 -8.90
N ALA A 359 -33.37 -10.16 -8.90
CA ALA A 359 -33.10 -8.96 -8.11
C ALA A 359 -33.20 -9.22 -6.61
N THR A 360 -34.10 -10.11 -6.18
CA THR A 360 -34.20 -10.56 -4.78
C THR A 360 -32.98 -11.39 -4.40
N ALA A 361 -32.56 -12.32 -5.26
CA ALA A 361 -31.33 -13.09 -5.02
C ALA A 361 -30.08 -12.19 -4.92
N LEU A 362 -29.96 -11.20 -5.81
CA LEU A 362 -28.88 -10.21 -5.75
C LEU A 362 -28.96 -9.33 -4.50
N LEU A 363 -30.15 -8.91 -4.08
CA LEU A 363 -30.33 -8.16 -2.83
C LEU A 363 -29.73 -8.93 -1.64
N THR A 364 -30.03 -10.23 -1.54
CA THR A 364 -29.45 -11.11 -0.51
C THR A 364 -27.93 -11.21 -0.60
N GLN A 365 -27.36 -11.32 -1.81
CA GLN A 365 -25.89 -11.34 -1.95
C GLN A 365 -25.24 -10.00 -1.58
N ALA A 366 -25.85 -8.88 -1.98
CA ALA A 366 -25.38 -7.55 -1.60
C ALA A 366 -25.51 -7.29 -0.08
N GLU A 367 -26.53 -7.84 0.57
CA GLU A 367 -26.65 -7.82 2.03
C GLU A 367 -25.54 -8.59 2.73
N ALA A 368 -25.25 -9.81 2.26
CA ALA A 368 -24.14 -10.60 2.77
C ALA A 368 -22.79 -9.90 2.54
N LEU A 369 -22.57 -9.30 1.37
CA LEU A 369 -21.35 -8.56 1.05
C LEU A 369 -21.12 -7.38 2.00
N VAL A 370 -22.17 -6.60 2.28
CA VAL A 370 -22.12 -5.51 3.27
C VAL A 370 -21.87 -6.05 4.67
N SER A 371 -22.49 -7.16 5.06
CA SER A 371 -22.27 -7.80 6.37
C SER A 371 -20.81 -8.24 6.55
N GLU A 372 -20.16 -8.76 5.51
CA GLU A 372 -18.72 -9.08 5.52
C GLU A 372 -17.86 -7.83 5.72
N LEU A 373 -18.24 -6.70 5.11
CA LEU A 373 -17.52 -5.44 5.32
C LEU A 373 -17.72 -4.88 6.73
N GLU A 374 -18.94 -4.97 7.26
CA GLU A 374 -19.26 -4.48 8.61
C GLU A 374 -18.52 -5.29 9.68
N SER A 375 -18.50 -6.62 9.56
CA SER A 375 -17.83 -7.52 10.52
C SER A 375 -16.32 -7.27 10.59
N ALA A 376 -15.69 -6.97 9.45
CA ALA A 376 -14.27 -6.69 9.37
C ALA A 376 -13.89 -5.27 9.79
N SER A 377 -14.84 -4.31 9.77
CA SER A 377 -14.57 -2.90 10.04
C SER A 377 -14.53 -2.50 11.53
N GLY A 378 -15.13 -3.29 12.43
CA GLY A 378 -15.10 -3.07 13.89
C GLY A 378 -15.62 -1.70 14.39
N ARG A 379 -16.28 -0.89 13.55
CA ARG A 379 -16.57 0.53 13.83
C ARG A 379 -18.09 0.83 13.84
N ARG A 380 -18.55 1.54 14.87
CA ARG A 380 -19.96 1.93 15.10
C ARG A 380 -20.45 3.16 14.31
N ALA A 381 -19.55 3.89 13.64
CA ALA A 381 -19.82 5.22 13.08
C ALA A 381 -20.74 5.26 11.82
N LEU A 382 -21.33 4.13 11.40
CA LEU A 382 -21.99 3.97 10.10
C LEU A 382 -23.52 3.76 10.17
N LYS A 383 -24.13 3.76 11.36
CA LYS A 383 -25.55 3.42 11.51
C LYS A 383 -26.49 4.35 10.74
N VAL A 384 -26.24 5.67 10.78
CA VAL A 384 -27.07 6.69 10.11
C VAL A 384 -26.94 6.61 8.58
N VAL A 385 -25.72 6.45 8.07
CA VAL A 385 -25.45 6.24 6.64
C VAL A 385 -26.15 4.96 6.14
N ASN A 386 -26.09 3.89 6.92
CA ASN A 386 -26.80 2.64 6.63
C ASN A 386 -28.33 2.80 6.62
N LEU A 387 -28.89 3.63 7.50
CA LEU A 387 -30.32 3.98 7.49
C LEU A 387 -30.69 4.69 6.18
N CYS A 388 -29.95 5.72 5.77
CA CYS A 388 -30.16 6.38 4.47
C CYS A 388 -30.04 5.41 3.29
N GLY A 389 -29.06 4.50 3.34
CA GLY A 389 -28.91 3.41 2.37
C GLY A 389 -30.14 2.49 2.27
N ARG A 390 -30.69 2.09 3.42
CA ARG A 390 -31.92 1.28 3.48
C ARG A 390 -33.13 2.02 2.93
N GLN A 391 -33.28 3.32 3.23
CA GLN A 391 -34.39 4.12 2.71
C GLN A 391 -34.39 4.19 1.18
N ARG A 392 -33.22 4.35 0.55
CA ARG A 392 -33.06 4.30 -0.91
C ARG A 392 -33.57 2.98 -1.49
N MET A 393 -33.19 1.86 -0.86
CA MET A 393 -33.64 0.53 -1.30
C MET A 393 -35.16 0.35 -1.10
N LEU A 394 -35.71 0.70 0.07
CA LEU A 394 -37.12 0.55 0.38
C LEU A 394 -38.03 1.37 -0.55
N ALA A 395 -37.67 2.63 -0.84
CA ALA A 395 -38.42 3.47 -1.77
C ALA A 395 -38.46 2.87 -3.19
N GLN A 396 -37.32 2.35 -3.66
CA GLN A 396 -37.21 1.71 -4.97
C GLN A 396 -37.96 0.38 -5.01
N ARG A 397 -37.87 -0.42 -3.94
CA ARG A 397 -38.58 -1.70 -3.79
C ARG A 397 -40.10 -1.51 -3.75
N LEU A 398 -40.60 -0.55 -2.97
CA LEU A 398 -42.04 -0.27 -2.91
C LEU A 398 -42.58 0.20 -4.26
N ALA A 399 -41.84 1.05 -4.97
CA ALA A 399 -42.23 1.49 -6.31
C ALA A 399 -42.18 0.34 -7.34
N LYS A 400 -41.17 -0.54 -7.26
CA LYS A 400 -41.07 -1.76 -8.07
C LYS A 400 -42.29 -2.66 -7.81
N ASP A 401 -42.57 -2.95 -6.53
CA ASP A 401 -43.65 -3.85 -6.15
C ASP A 401 -45.02 -3.30 -6.52
N ALA A 402 -45.22 -1.97 -6.46
CA ALA A 402 -46.43 -1.31 -6.94
C ALA A 402 -46.65 -1.47 -8.46
N LEU A 403 -45.61 -1.26 -9.26
CA LEU A 403 -45.69 -1.42 -10.71
C LEU A 403 -45.89 -2.89 -11.11
N LEU A 404 -45.20 -3.82 -10.45
CA LEU A 404 -45.35 -5.25 -10.70
C LEU A 404 -46.73 -5.76 -10.25
N ALA A 405 -47.26 -5.31 -9.12
CA ALA A 405 -48.59 -5.72 -8.66
C ALA A 405 -49.68 -5.37 -9.68
N GLU A 406 -49.55 -4.23 -10.36
CA GLU A 406 -50.47 -3.82 -11.42
C GLU A 406 -50.25 -4.61 -12.72
N LEU A 407 -48.99 -4.80 -13.14
CA LEU A 407 -48.67 -5.50 -14.40
C LEU A 407 -48.94 -7.01 -14.35
N LEU A 408 -48.82 -7.61 -13.16
CA LEU A 408 -48.97 -9.06 -12.94
C LEU A 408 -50.33 -9.44 -12.35
N ASP A 409 -51.17 -8.45 -12.02
CA ASP A 409 -52.39 -8.62 -11.22
C ASP A 409 -52.18 -9.43 -9.93
N ASP A 410 -51.09 -9.10 -9.22
CA ASP A 410 -50.60 -9.84 -8.05
C ASP A 410 -51.11 -9.16 -6.76
N SER A 411 -52.23 -9.65 -6.23
CA SER A 411 -52.83 -9.13 -4.99
C SER A 411 -51.96 -9.40 -3.75
N ALA A 412 -51.24 -10.52 -3.71
CA ALA A 412 -50.38 -10.88 -2.58
C ALA A 412 -49.23 -9.87 -2.45
N ARG A 413 -48.69 -9.39 -3.56
CA ARG A 413 -47.69 -8.31 -3.56
C ARG A 413 -48.22 -7.00 -2.97
N ARG A 414 -49.51 -6.69 -3.16
CA ARG A 414 -50.14 -5.50 -2.56
C ARG A 414 -50.22 -5.59 -1.03
N GLU A 415 -50.37 -6.79 -0.47
CA GLU A 415 -50.38 -7.02 0.99
C GLU A 415 -49.02 -6.66 1.62
N GLY A 416 -47.92 -6.91 0.90
CA GLY A 416 -46.56 -6.57 1.35
C GLY A 416 -46.28 -5.06 1.50
N PHE A 417 -47.11 -4.19 0.93
CA PHE A 417 -46.88 -2.74 1.00
C PHE A 417 -46.93 -2.19 2.42
N ALA A 418 -47.78 -2.77 3.30
CA ALA A 418 -47.92 -2.29 4.66
C ALA A 418 -46.61 -2.43 5.45
N GLN A 419 -45.91 -3.56 5.25
CA GLN A 419 -44.62 -3.80 5.90
C GLN A 419 -43.55 -2.82 5.38
N LEU A 420 -43.40 -2.68 4.06
CA LEU A 420 -42.40 -1.77 3.47
C LEU A 420 -42.61 -0.31 3.92
N LYS A 421 -43.88 0.13 4.02
CA LYS A 421 -44.21 1.46 4.53
C LYS A 421 -43.81 1.63 5.99
N SER A 422 -44.16 0.66 6.83
CA SER A 422 -43.81 0.69 8.25
C SER A 422 -42.30 0.74 8.47
N GLU A 423 -41.54 -0.09 7.74
CA GLU A 423 -40.07 -0.10 7.80
C GLU A 423 -39.46 1.24 7.35
N PHE A 424 -40.01 1.84 6.28
CA PHE A 424 -39.56 3.14 5.79
C PHE A 424 -39.86 4.24 6.83
N GLU A 425 -41.10 4.34 7.29
CA GLU A 425 -41.54 5.39 8.23
C GLU A 425 -40.83 5.31 9.59
N THR A 426 -40.60 4.10 10.10
CA THR A 426 -39.86 3.89 11.35
C THR A 426 -38.43 4.42 11.23
N ALA A 427 -37.75 4.09 10.13
CA ALA A 427 -36.38 4.54 9.91
C ALA A 427 -36.28 6.03 9.56
N LEU A 428 -37.28 6.61 8.86
CA LEU A 428 -37.35 8.05 8.63
C LEU A 428 -37.50 8.81 9.95
N LEU A 429 -38.35 8.33 10.86
CA LEU A 429 -38.49 8.90 12.20
C LEU A 429 -37.17 8.83 12.99
N GLU A 430 -36.45 7.69 12.90
CA GLU A 430 -35.13 7.55 13.53
C GLU A 430 -34.12 8.59 12.99
N LEU A 431 -34.14 8.86 11.67
CA LEU A 431 -33.30 9.89 11.05
C LEU A 431 -33.69 11.32 11.51
N GLU A 432 -35.00 11.60 11.60
CA GLU A 432 -35.52 12.89 12.09
C GLU A 432 -35.14 13.14 13.57
N MET A 433 -35.09 12.08 14.37
CA MET A 433 -34.70 12.13 15.79
C MET A 433 -33.19 12.00 16.02
N ALA A 434 -32.38 11.82 14.98
CA ALA A 434 -30.95 11.64 15.14
C ALA A 434 -30.29 12.92 15.72
N PRO A 435 -29.35 12.80 16.67
CA PRO A 435 -28.71 13.95 17.32
C PRO A 435 -27.86 14.79 16.37
N LEU A 436 -27.49 14.24 15.20
CA LEU A 436 -26.61 14.81 14.20
C LEU A 436 -27.38 15.65 13.16
N SER A 437 -28.13 16.66 13.60
CA SER A 437 -29.06 17.41 12.73
C SER A 437 -28.60 18.85 12.44
N SER A 438 -28.37 19.17 11.16
CA SER A 438 -28.12 20.53 10.66
C SER A 438 -29.38 21.12 10.00
N PRO A 439 -29.45 22.45 9.73
CA PRO A 439 -30.53 23.05 8.95
C PRO A 439 -30.74 22.35 7.59
N GLU A 440 -29.65 22.06 6.88
CA GLU A 440 -29.66 21.39 5.58
C GLU A 440 -30.20 19.95 5.70
N ILE A 441 -29.82 19.22 6.75
CA ILE A 441 -30.34 17.87 7.02
C ILE A 441 -31.85 17.94 7.29
N ARG A 442 -32.32 18.92 8.06
CA ARG A 442 -33.76 19.08 8.34
C ARG A 442 -34.56 19.41 7.08
N GLU A 443 -34.03 20.29 6.23
CA GLU A 443 -34.65 20.60 4.94
C GLU A 443 -34.73 19.38 4.02
N ALA A 444 -33.64 18.60 3.93
CA ALA A 444 -33.61 17.40 3.13
C ALA A 444 -34.56 16.30 3.67
N LEU A 445 -34.66 16.12 4.99
CA LEU A 445 -35.64 15.21 5.61
C LEU A 445 -37.09 15.65 5.36
N LYS A 446 -37.36 16.96 5.39
CA LYS A 446 -38.68 17.49 5.03
C LYS A 446 -39.00 17.19 3.56
N ALA A 447 -38.05 17.43 2.65
CA ALA A 447 -38.21 17.08 1.24
C ALA A 447 -38.46 15.56 1.05
N ALA A 448 -37.76 14.72 1.81
CA ALA A 448 -38.00 13.27 1.80
C ALA A 448 -39.44 12.93 2.24
N ARG A 449 -39.96 13.58 3.28
CA ARG A 449 -41.34 13.39 3.74
C ARG A 449 -42.36 13.80 2.66
N ASP A 450 -42.12 14.92 1.99
CA ASP A 450 -43.01 15.43 0.92
C ASP A 450 -43.02 14.50 -0.31
N GLU A 451 -41.87 13.95 -0.70
CA GLU A 451 -41.79 12.94 -1.78
C GLU A 451 -42.37 11.59 -1.35
N TRP A 452 -42.16 11.17 -0.10
CA TRP A 452 -42.79 9.97 0.46
C TRP A 452 -44.32 10.04 0.41
N THR A 453 -44.88 11.18 0.82
CA THR A 453 -46.33 11.43 0.75
C THR A 453 -46.86 11.34 -0.68
N ARG A 454 -46.12 11.88 -1.65
CA ARG A 454 -46.46 11.78 -3.08
C ARG A 454 -46.41 10.34 -3.58
N LEU A 455 -45.42 9.56 -3.17
CA LEU A 455 -45.34 8.13 -3.48
C LEU A 455 -46.56 7.39 -2.92
N LEU A 456 -46.89 7.59 -1.64
CA LEU A 456 -48.03 6.96 -0.98
C LEU A 456 -49.38 7.34 -1.63
N ALA A 457 -49.54 8.59 -2.05
CA ALA A 457 -50.73 9.04 -2.76
C ALA A 457 -50.94 8.28 -4.06
N GLY A 458 -49.86 8.03 -4.82
CA GLY A 458 -49.90 7.24 -6.05
C GLY A 458 -50.30 5.77 -5.82
N LEU A 459 -49.95 5.18 -4.67
CA LEU A 459 -50.32 3.79 -4.36
C LEU A 459 -51.83 3.56 -4.20
N ARG A 460 -52.64 4.62 -4.04
CA ARG A 460 -54.09 4.50 -3.84
C ARG A 460 -54.84 4.13 -5.12
N PHE A 461 -54.32 4.48 -6.29
CA PHE A 461 -55.01 4.32 -7.58
C PHE A 461 -54.04 3.78 -8.65
N LEU A 462 -53.51 2.58 -8.43
CA LEU A 462 -52.48 1.97 -9.29
C LEU A 462 -52.95 1.70 -10.73
N ASP A 463 -54.25 1.56 -10.93
CA ASP A 463 -54.93 1.42 -12.21
C ASP A 463 -54.72 2.65 -13.12
N LYS A 464 -54.52 3.83 -12.52
CA LYS A 464 -54.33 5.09 -13.25
C LYS A 464 -52.88 5.30 -13.68
N ALA A 465 -52.68 5.64 -14.95
CA ALA A 465 -51.36 5.95 -15.51
C ALA A 465 -50.66 7.12 -14.79
N GLU A 466 -51.42 8.14 -14.39
CA GLU A 466 -50.92 9.29 -13.63
C GLU A 466 -50.34 8.89 -12.27
N SER A 467 -51.00 7.97 -11.57
CA SER A 467 -50.52 7.44 -10.29
C SER A 467 -49.24 6.65 -10.45
N ARG A 468 -49.15 5.79 -11.49
CA ARG A 468 -47.91 5.05 -11.79
C ARG A 468 -46.76 5.98 -12.15
N LEU A 469 -47.04 7.08 -12.85
CA LEU A 469 -46.06 8.14 -13.13
C LEU A 469 -45.62 8.85 -11.84
N ALA A 470 -46.56 9.18 -10.95
CA ALA A 470 -46.25 9.81 -9.66
C ALA A 470 -45.35 8.92 -8.80
N ILE A 471 -45.65 7.62 -8.68
CA ILE A 471 -44.80 6.63 -7.97
C ILE A 471 -43.40 6.59 -8.59
N SER A 472 -43.31 6.52 -9.91
CA SER A 472 -42.04 6.45 -10.63
C SER A 472 -41.18 7.70 -10.39
N ARG A 473 -41.78 8.89 -10.41
CA ARG A 473 -41.08 10.16 -10.18
C ARG A 473 -40.69 10.36 -8.71
N ALA A 474 -41.62 10.11 -7.79
CA ALA A 474 -41.39 10.28 -6.35
C ALA A 474 -40.31 9.30 -5.84
N SER A 475 -40.28 8.05 -6.34
CA SER A 475 -39.23 7.10 -5.96
C SER A 475 -37.82 7.52 -6.42
N GLU A 476 -37.69 8.14 -7.60
CA GLU A 476 -36.42 8.71 -8.05
C GLU A 476 -36.03 9.97 -7.26
N ALA A 477 -36.99 10.85 -6.96
CA ALA A 477 -36.73 12.03 -6.13
C ALA A 477 -36.30 11.63 -4.70
N LEU A 478 -36.94 10.62 -4.10
CA LEU A 478 -36.51 10.05 -2.82
C LEU A 478 -35.10 9.50 -2.89
N LEU A 479 -34.74 8.80 -3.98
CA LEU A 479 -33.38 8.31 -4.17
C LEU A 479 -32.37 9.47 -4.14
N GLU A 480 -32.60 10.52 -4.92
CA GLU A 480 -31.74 11.72 -4.97
C GLU A 480 -31.64 12.40 -3.58
N VAL A 481 -32.76 12.57 -2.88
CA VAL A 481 -32.78 13.17 -1.54
C VAL A 481 -31.97 12.35 -0.54
N PHE A 482 -32.10 11.01 -0.53
CA PHE A 482 -31.34 10.17 0.41
C PHE A 482 -29.85 10.02 0.04
N GLU A 483 -29.48 10.16 -1.23
CA GLU A 483 -28.08 10.30 -1.63
C GLU A 483 -27.48 11.61 -1.10
N GLY A 484 -28.24 12.71 -1.20
CA GLY A 484 -27.89 13.99 -0.58
C GLY A 484 -27.76 13.90 0.94
N LEU A 485 -28.73 13.29 1.62
CA LEU A 485 -28.70 13.07 3.08
C LEU A 485 -27.50 12.24 3.51
N THR A 486 -27.13 11.20 2.76
CA THR A 486 -25.94 10.40 3.06
C THR A 486 -24.70 11.29 3.11
N THR A 487 -24.52 12.15 2.09
CA THR A 487 -23.40 13.10 2.02
C THR A 487 -23.42 14.11 3.16
N LEU A 488 -24.60 14.64 3.53
CA LEU A 488 -24.75 15.59 4.62
C LEU A 488 -24.40 14.96 5.99
N TYR A 489 -24.87 13.74 6.24
CA TYR A 489 -24.55 13.03 7.49
C TYR A 489 -23.07 12.64 7.56
N GLU A 490 -22.45 12.23 6.46
CA GLU A 490 -21.00 11.98 6.41
C GLU A 490 -20.20 13.23 6.77
N ARG A 491 -20.57 14.40 6.22
CA ARG A 491 -19.96 15.68 6.59
C ARG A 491 -20.20 16.04 8.06
N SER A 492 -21.41 15.89 8.56
CA SER A 492 -21.77 16.18 9.96
C SER A 492 -21.01 15.30 10.96
N LEU A 493 -20.91 13.99 10.69
CA LEU A 493 -20.09 13.06 11.49
C LEU A 493 -18.63 13.48 11.53
N GLN A 494 -18.10 14.00 10.42
CA GLN A 494 -16.72 14.42 10.35
C GLN A 494 -16.44 15.71 11.13
N VAL A 495 -17.42 16.62 11.26
CA VAL A 495 -17.32 17.86 12.07
C VAL A 495 -17.35 17.58 13.58
N ILE A 496 -18.04 16.53 14.03
CA ILE A 496 -18.09 16.20 15.47
C ILE A 496 -16.88 15.37 15.92
N MET A 497 -16.23 14.68 14.99
CA MET A 497 -14.98 13.95 15.23
C MET A 497 -13.71 14.82 15.07
N SER A 498 -13.86 16.11 14.75
CA SER A 498 -12.78 17.11 14.82
C SER A 498 -12.86 17.87 16.12
#